data_AF-A0A3D4HRN1-F1
#
_entry.id   AF-A0A3D4HRN1-F1
#
_cell.length_a   1.000
_cell.length_b   1.000
_cell.length_c   1.000
_cell.angle_alpha   90.00
_cell.angle_beta   90.00
_cell.angle_gamma   90.00
#
_symmetry.space_group_name_H-M   'P 1'
#
loop_
_entity.id
_entity.type
_entity.pdbx_description
1 polymer ?
#
loop_
_entity_poly.entity_id
_entity_poly.type
_entity_poly.pdbx_seq_one_letter_code
_entity_poly.pdbx_strand_id
1 'polypeptide(L)' 'MSFSQEVKDELSKQLSSARHCRLAELAAMLSYSGQIGRTDSHNYLRFQTESIAVARKYFTLIKKTFNINMDLSI' A
#
# COMPACT_ATOMS: atom_id res chain seq x y z
N MET A 1 -2.91 21.96 2.78
CA MET A 1 -1.79 21.20 3.36
C MET A 1 -2.07 21.04 4.83
N SER A 2 -2.15 19.81 5.33
CA SER A 2 -2.42 19.53 6.75
C SER A 2 -1.19 18.88 7.39
N PHE A 3 -1.00 19.10 8.69
CA PHE A 3 0.05 18.45 9.48
C PHE A 3 0.07 16.93 9.25
N SER A 4 -1.11 16.30 9.22
CA SER A 4 -1.24 14.85 8.97
C SER A 4 -0.72 14.43 7.59
N GLN A 5 -0.79 15.29 6.57
CA GLN A 5 -0.26 14.97 5.25
C GLN A 5 1.29 15.02 5.24
N GLU A 6 1.88 16.00 5.91
CA GLU A 6 3.34 16.12 6.04
C GLU A 6 3.93 14.90 6.76
N VAL A 7 3.30 14.49 7.87
CA VAL A 7 3.71 13.28 8.60
C VAL A 7 3.58 12.02 7.73
N LYS A 8 2.49 11.88 6.97
CA LYS A 8 2.31 10.75 6.04
C LYS A 8 3.38 10.74 4.94
N ASP A 9 3.75 11.92 4.42
CA ASP A 9 4.79 12.06 3.40
C ASP A 9 6.16 11.64 3.94
N GLU A 10 6.49 12.03 5.18
CA GLU A 10 7.73 11.60 5.85
C GLU A 10 7.76 10.09 6.07
N LEU A 11 6.71 9.53 6.68
CA LEU A 11 6.62 8.09 6.97
C LEU A 11 6.61 7.24 5.70
N SER A 12 6.04 7.73 4.60
CA SER A 12 6.00 7.00 3.32
C SER A 12 7.38 6.68 2.74
N LYS A 13 8.41 7.44 3.12
CA LYS A 13 9.80 7.25 2.69
C LYS A 13 10.53 6.16 3.50
N GLN A 14 10.04 5.87 4.70
CA GLN A 14 10.62 4.85 5.56
C GLN A 14 10.23 3.45 5.08
N LEU A 15 11.16 2.51 5.04
CA LEU A 15 10.85 1.12 4.70
C LEU A 15 11.75 0.19 5.50
N SER A 16 11.15 -0.75 6.22
CA SER A 16 11.91 -1.75 6.96
C SER A 16 12.68 -2.69 6.02
N SER A 17 13.94 -2.98 6.37
CA SER A 17 14.77 -3.97 5.70
C SER A 17 14.26 -5.40 5.92
N ALA A 18 13.68 -5.66 7.10
CA ALA A 18 13.16 -6.97 7.46
C ALA A 18 11.83 -7.27 6.76
N ARG A 19 11.74 -8.46 6.14
CA ARG A 19 10.55 -8.88 5.39
C ARG A 19 9.30 -8.99 6.28
N HIS A 20 9.45 -9.47 7.51
CA HIS A 20 8.31 -9.63 8.43
C HIS A 20 7.67 -8.28 8.80
N CYS A 21 8.46 -7.22 8.96
CA CYS A 21 7.94 -5.87 9.20
C CYS A 21 7.18 -5.35 7.99
N ARG A 22 7.68 -5.57 6.76
CA ARG A 22 6.97 -5.17 5.54
C ARG A 22 5.64 -5.89 5.37
N LEU A 23 5.60 -7.19 5.69
CA LEU A 23 4.36 -7.97 5.69
C LEU A 23 3.36 -7.46 6.73
N ALA A 24 3.82 -7.21 7.96
CA ALA A 24 2.97 -6.69 9.03
C ALA A 24 2.39 -5.31 8.67
N GLU A 25 3.22 -4.41 8.13
CA GLU A 25 2.79 -3.08 7.69
C GLU A 25 1.76 -3.17 6.56
N LEU A 26 2.03 -3.99 5.54
CA LEU A 26 1.10 -4.21 4.43
C LEU A 26 -0.21 -4.84 4.91
N ALA A 27 -0.16 -5.81 5.83
CA ALA A 27 -1.34 -6.41 6.43
C ALA A 27 -2.18 -5.36 7.17
N ALA A 28 -1.55 -4.50 7.98
CA ALA A 28 -2.24 -3.42 8.68
C ALA A 28 -2.93 -2.44 7.72
N MET A 29 -2.25 -2.05 6.63
CA MET A 29 -2.85 -1.19 5.60
C MET A 29 -4.07 -1.86 4.95
N LEU A 30 -3.96 -3.14 4.59
CA LEU A 30 -5.07 -3.89 4.00
C LEU A 30 -6.22 -4.13 4.98
N SER A 31 -5.95 -4.37 6.25
CA SER A 31 -6.99 -4.47 7.27
C SER A 31 -7.74 -3.16 7.47
N TYR A 32 -7.07 -2.02 7.29
CA TYR A 32 -7.67 -0.70 7.48
C TYR A 32 -8.45 -0.20 6.26
N SER A 33 -7.95 -0.41 5.04
CA SER A 33 -8.56 0.15 3.82
C SER A 33 -8.55 -0.78 2.61
N GLY A 34 -8.11 -2.02 2.78
CA GLY A 34 -8.15 -3.03 1.74
C GLY A 34 -9.55 -3.61 1.58
N GLN A 35 -9.95 -3.80 0.33
CA GLN A 35 -11.20 -4.44 -0.05
C GLN A 35 -10.91 -5.58 -1.01
N ILE A 36 -11.41 -6.77 -0.70
CA ILE A 36 -11.33 -7.92 -1.60
C ILE A 36 -12.62 -7.94 -2.41
N GLY A 37 -12.48 -7.86 -3.73
CA GLY A 37 -13.58 -7.99 -4.66
C GLY A 37 -13.41 -9.20 -5.55
N ARG A 38 -14.53 -9.64 -6.12
CA ARG A 38 -14.56 -10.69 -7.13
C ARG A 38 -15.46 -10.25 -8.26
N THR A 39 -14.97 -10.41 -9.47
CA THR A 39 -15.74 -10.36 -10.72
C THR A 39 -15.98 -11.80 -11.17
N ASP A 40 -16.87 -12.02 -12.13
CA ASP A 40 -17.14 -13.34 -12.69
C ASP A 40 -15.88 -14.05 -13.22
N SER A 41 -14.88 -13.28 -13.68
CA SER A 41 -13.65 -13.80 -14.29
C SER A 41 -12.39 -13.75 -13.41
N HIS A 42 -12.33 -12.88 -12.39
CA HIS A 42 -11.12 -12.74 -11.55
C HIS A 42 -11.41 -12.15 -10.17
N ASN A 43 -10.53 -12.46 -9.21
CA ASN A 43 -10.48 -11.78 -7.91
C ASN A 43 -9.60 -10.52 -8.02
N TYR A 44 -9.89 -9.49 -7.23
CA TYR A 44 -9.06 -8.29 -7.15
C TYR A 44 -8.96 -7.76 -5.73
N LEU A 45 -7.85 -7.09 -5.46
CA LEU A 45 -7.62 -6.37 -4.21
C LEU A 45 -7.64 -4.88 -4.51
N ARG A 46 -8.57 -4.16 -3.91
CA ARG A 46 -8.71 -2.71 -4.05
C ARG A 46 -8.19 -2.04 -2.77
N PHE A 47 -7.41 -0.98 -2.94
CA PHE A 47 -6.94 -0.14 -1.85
C PHE A 47 -7.24 1.31 -2.20
N GLN A 48 -8.09 1.98 -1.44
CA GLN A 48 -8.52 3.36 -1.69
C GLN A 48 -8.00 4.28 -0.59
N THR A 49 -7.38 5.39 -0.99
CA THR A 49 -6.86 6.41 -0.07
C THR A 49 -6.91 7.77 -0.74
N GLU A 50 -7.21 8.81 0.05
CA GLU A 50 -7.11 10.21 -0.37
C GLU A 50 -5.64 10.72 -0.36
N SER A 51 -4.75 10.01 0.34
CA SER A 51 -3.36 10.44 0.50
C SER A 51 -2.44 9.74 -0.50
N ILE A 52 -1.81 10.54 -1.36
CA ILE A 52 -0.86 10.08 -2.38
C ILE A 52 0.36 9.39 -1.75
N ALA A 53 0.85 9.88 -0.61
CA ALA A 53 1.95 9.23 0.12
C ALA A 53 1.61 7.82 0.58
N VAL A 54 0.40 7.61 1.10
CA VAL A 54 -0.07 6.29 1.51
C VAL A 54 -0.19 5.36 0.30
N ALA A 55 -0.70 5.84 -0.83
CA ALA A 55 -0.78 5.06 -2.07
C ALA A 55 0.61 4.63 -2.58
N ARG A 56 1.57 5.56 -2.61
CA ARG A 56 2.97 5.28 -3.01
C ARG A 56 3.66 4.28 -2.07
N LYS A 57 3.41 4.41 -0.76
CA LYS A 57 3.93 3.53 0.27
C LYS A 57 3.38 2.10 0.11
N TYR A 58 2.07 1.96 -0.07
CA TYR A 58 1.42 0.68 -0.35
C TYR A 58 2.00 0.00 -1.60
N PHE A 59 2.11 0.74 -2.70
CA PHE A 59 2.70 0.23 -3.94
C PHE A 59 4.13 -0.27 -3.74
N THR A 60 4.95 0.53 -3.06
CA THR A 60 6.36 0.20 -2.79
C THR A 60 6.48 -1.04 -1.91
N LEU A 61 5.62 -1.16 -0.89
CA LEU A 61 5.57 -2.33 -0.01
C LEU A 61 5.23 -3.60 -0.76
N ILE A 62 4.20 -3.60 -1.62
CA ILE A 62 3.85 -4.78 -2.42
C ILE A 62 5.03 -5.17 -3.32
N LYS A 63 5.56 -4.22 -4.10
CA LYS A 63 6.65 -4.46 -5.05
C LYS A 63 7.87 -5.06 -4.37
N LYS A 64 8.32 -4.50 -3.25
CA LYS A 64 9.51 -4.95 -2.53
C LYS A 64 9.30 -6.19 -1.66
N THR A 65 8.05 -6.54 -1.35
CA THR A 65 7.75 -7.71 -0.49
C THR A 65 7.48 -8.97 -1.29
N PHE A 66 6.82 -8.85 -2.44
CA PHE A 66 6.39 -10.00 -3.24
C PHE A 66 7.07 -10.08 -4.62
N ASN A 67 7.89 -9.09 -5.01
CA ASN A 67 8.57 -9.03 -6.31
C ASN A 67 7.61 -9.24 -7.50
N ILE A 68 6.38 -8.71 -7.38
CA ILE A 68 5.34 -8.81 -8.40
C ILE A 68 5.54 -7.68 -9.42
N ASN A 69 5.47 -8.02 -10.71
CA ASN A 69 5.33 -7.03 -11.78
C ASN A 69 3.91 -6.47 -11.71
N MET A 70 3.77 -5.22 -11.28
CA MET A 70 2.50 -4.50 -11.23
C MET A 70 2.52 -3.36 -12.23
N ASP A 71 1.50 -3.30 -13.08
CA ASP A 71 1.21 -2.17 -13.95
C ASP A 71 0.44 -1.11 -13.15
N LEU A 72 0.90 0.14 -13.18
CA LEU A 72 0.23 1.30 -12.60
C LEU A 72 -0.44 2.11 -13.71
N SER A 73 -1.76 2.26 -13.65
CA SER A 73 -2.50 3.28 -14.40
C SER A 73 -2.97 4.37 -13.43
N ILE A 74 -2.66 5.63 -13.74
CA ILE A 74 -3.12 6.81 -12.98
C ILE A 74 -4.31 7.43 -13.71
#